data_AF-W2PEA5-F1
#
_entry.id   AF-W2PEA5-F1
#
_cell.length_a   1.000
_cell.length_b   1.000
_cell.length_c   1.000
_cell.angle_alpha   90.00
_cell.angle_beta   90.00
_cell.angle_gamma   90.00
#
_symmetry.space_group_name_H-M   'P 1'
#
loop_
_entity.id
_entity.type
_entity.pdbx_description
1 polymer ?
#
loop_
_entity_poly.entity_id
_entity_poly.type
_entity_poly.pdbx_seq_one_letter_code
_entity_poly.pdbx_strand_id
1 'polypeptide(L)'
;MMRAAGEDRPQAGSIESISHEALVKWTKDRRDYETKLHNRCRKTGEDYDAVVEQIRGSFDADLLDVFCELQLSVDPANVTEGMLIENTS
;
A
#
# COMPACT_ATOMS: atom_id res chain seq x y z
N MET A 1 -11.56 -3.13 34.62
CA MET A 1 -11.21 -4.08 33.55
C MET A 1 -10.99 -3.29 32.28
N MET A 2 -9.73 -3.08 31.88
CA MET A 2 -9.41 -2.42 30.61
C MET A 2 -9.79 -3.37 29.47
N ARG A 3 -10.71 -2.95 28.60
CA ARG A 3 -10.99 -3.68 27.35
C ARG A 3 -9.70 -3.66 26.53
N ALA A 4 -9.25 -4.83 26.09
CA ALA A 4 -8.21 -4.96 25.08
C ALA A 4 -8.57 -4.04 23.91
N ALA A 5 -7.66 -3.12 23.58
CA ALA A 5 -7.75 -2.40 22.33
C ALA A 5 -7.78 -3.47 21.24
N GLY A 6 -8.94 -3.65 20.61
CA GLY A 6 -9.02 -4.44 19.38
C GLY A 6 -7.94 -3.87 18.46
N GLU A 7 -7.06 -4.74 18.00
CA GLU A 7 -5.99 -4.42 17.08
C GLU A 7 -6.64 -4.00 15.76
N ASP A 8 -7.07 -2.74 15.68
CA ASP A 8 -7.40 -2.07 14.43
C ASP A 8 -6.09 -1.79 13.74
N ARG A 9 -5.44 -2.87 13.27
CA ARG A 9 -4.27 -2.80 12.43
C ARG A 9 -4.74 -2.08 11.17
N PRO A 10 -4.20 -0.89 10.86
CA PRO A 10 -4.50 -0.23 9.60
C PRO A 10 -4.24 -1.23 8.47
N GLN A 11 -5.13 -1.33 7.50
CA GLN A 11 -4.94 -2.14 6.29
C GLN A 11 -4.61 -1.19 5.15
N ALA A 12 -3.58 -1.48 4.34
CA ALA A 12 -3.15 -0.58 3.26
C ALA A 12 -4.12 -0.51 2.07
N GLY A 13 -5.16 -1.36 2.07
CA GLY A 13 -6.08 -1.52 0.94
C GLY A 13 -5.48 -2.34 -0.20
N SER A 14 -6.36 -2.95 -1.00
CA SER A 14 -5.99 -3.68 -2.22
C SER A 14 -6.33 -2.83 -3.45
N ILE A 15 -5.49 -2.90 -4.47
CA ILE A 15 -5.78 -2.33 -5.79
C ILE A 15 -6.66 -3.32 -6.52
N GLU A 16 -7.89 -2.92 -6.86
CA GLU A 16 -8.88 -3.79 -7.51
C GLU A 16 -8.80 -3.75 -9.05
N SER A 17 -8.23 -2.68 -9.62
CA SER A 17 -7.99 -2.54 -11.06
C SER A 17 -6.96 -1.44 -11.35
N ILE A 18 -6.40 -1.44 -12.56
CA ILE A 18 -5.53 -0.37 -13.07
C ILE A 18 -6.28 0.83 -13.65
N SER A 19 -7.60 0.92 -13.41
CA SER A 19 -8.38 2.09 -13.84
C SER A 19 -7.97 3.33 -13.03
N HIS A 20 -8.09 4.51 -13.64
CA HIS A 20 -7.78 5.77 -12.96
C HIS A 20 -8.58 5.93 -11.66
N GLU A 21 -9.88 5.57 -11.68
CA GLU A 21 -10.74 5.67 -10.50
C GLU A 21 -10.27 4.75 -9.36
N ALA A 22 -9.92 3.50 -9.66
CA ALA A 22 -9.44 2.55 -8.66
C ALA A 22 -8.09 2.97 -8.08
N LEU A 23 -7.17 3.45 -8.91
CA LEU A 23 -5.88 3.97 -8.45
C LEU A 23 -6.08 5.21 -7.56
N VAL A 24 -6.91 6.17 -7.96
CA VAL A 24 -7.19 7.37 -7.15
C VAL A 24 -7.82 7.01 -5.79
N LYS A 25 -8.77 6.05 -5.77
CA LYS A 25 -9.36 5.55 -4.54
C LYS A 25 -8.28 4.93 -3.65
N TRP A 26 -7.46 4.04 -4.21
CA TRP A 26 -6.40 3.37 -3.46
C TRP A 26 -5.36 4.36 -2.91
N THR A 27 -4.92 5.37 -3.68
CA THR A 27 -3.98 6.39 -3.20
C THR A 27 -4.53 7.14 -2.00
N LYS A 28 -5.84 7.43 -1.97
CA LYS A 28 -6.50 8.05 -0.82
C LYS A 28 -6.52 7.10 0.38
N ASP A 29 -6.93 5.86 0.19
CA ASP A 29 -7.00 4.86 1.25
C ASP A 29 -5.60 4.57 1.84
N ARG A 30 -4.57 4.51 0.99
CA ARG A 30 -3.17 4.34 1.37
C ARG A 30 -2.66 5.50 2.23
N ARG A 31 -3.00 6.75 1.91
CA ARG A 31 -2.67 7.92 2.75
C ARG A 31 -3.32 7.87 4.12
N ASP A 32 -4.57 7.44 4.20
CA ASP A 32 -5.28 7.27 5.47
C ASP A 32 -4.66 6.14 6.31
N TYR A 33 -4.26 5.05 5.66
CA TYR A 33 -3.49 3.96 6.27
C TYR A 33 -2.17 4.45 6.87
N GLU A 34 -1.33 5.15 6.09
CA GLU A 34 -0.03 5.66 6.57
C GLU A 34 -0.18 6.64 7.73
N THR A 35 -1.20 7.50 7.66
CA THR A 35 -1.49 8.45 8.74
C THR A 35 -1.81 7.72 10.05
N LYS A 36 -2.65 6.66 9.99
CA LYS A 36 -2.95 5.83 11.17
C LYS A 36 -1.72 5.07 11.64
N LEU A 37 -0.92 4.54 10.71
CA LEU A 37 0.29 3.78 11.02
C LEU A 37 1.35 4.64 11.69
N HIS A 38 1.60 5.86 11.20
CA HIS A 38 2.48 6.82 11.85
C HIS A 38 2.02 7.16 13.27
N ASN A 39 0.72 7.37 13.47
CA ASN A 39 0.16 7.61 14.80
C ASN A 39 0.33 6.41 15.74
N ARG A 40 0.27 5.18 15.21
CA ARG A 40 0.57 3.96 15.99
C ARG A 40 2.05 3.91 16.34
N CYS A 41 2.95 4.03 15.37
CA CYS A 41 4.40 4.00 15.56
C CYS A 41 4.86 5.03 16.61
N ARG A 42 4.30 6.25 16.58
CA ARG A 42 4.56 7.28 17.61
C ARG A 42 4.15 6.86 19.03
N LYS A 43 3.13 6.02 19.17
CA LYS A 43 2.64 5.54 20.47
C LYS A 43 3.38 4.29 20.95
N THR A 44 3.75 3.40 20.03
CA THR A 44 4.35 2.09 20.32
C THR A 44 5.88 2.11 20.32
N GLY A 45 6.49 3.08 19.63
CA GLY A 45 7.92 3.12 19.35
C GLY A 45 8.36 2.20 18.21
N GLU A 46 7.42 1.62 17.46
CA GLU A 46 7.72 0.83 16.26
C GLU A 46 8.38 1.70 15.18
N ASP A 47 9.32 1.10 14.44
CA ASP A 47 9.88 1.71 13.24
C ASP A 47 8.86 1.64 12.10
N TYR A 48 8.53 2.79 11.50
CA TYR A 48 7.55 2.91 10.43
C TYR A 48 7.94 2.07 9.21
N ASP A 49 9.21 2.16 8.80
CA ASP A 49 9.71 1.49 7.59
C ASP A 49 9.70 -0.04 7.76
N ALA A 50 9.75 -0.52 9.00
CA ALA A 50 9.67 -1.94 9.33
C ALA A 50 8.22 -2.48 9.35
N VAL A 51 7.21 -1.61 9.48
CA VAL A 51 5.80 -2.02 9.66
C VAL A 51 4.87 -1.60 8.52
N VAL A 52 5.33 -0.75 7.60
CA VAL A 52 4.56 -0.32 6.43
C VAL A 52 4.39 -1.48 5.43
N GLU A 53 3.18 -1.67 4.92
CA GLU A 53 2.90 -2.66 3.89
C GLU A 53 3.42 -2.12 2.54
N GLN A 54 4.17 -2.96 1.81
CA GLN A 54 4.66 -2.60 0.48
C GLN A 54 3.51 -2.49 -0.51
N ILE A 55 3.57 -1.50 -1.40
CA ILE A 55 2.63 -1.26 -2.50
C ILE A 55 2.54 -2.49 -3.40
N ARG A 56 3.66 -3.18 -3.63
CA ARG A 56 3.65 -4.46 -4.37
C ARG A 56 2.64 -5.47 -3.78
N GLY A 57 2.51 -5.49 -2.45
CA GLY A 57 1.57 -6.37 -1.74
C GLY A 57 0.10 -5.94 -1.84
N SER A 58 -0.19 -4.75 -2.37
CA SER A 58 -1.55 -4.28 -2.65
C SER A 58 -2.09 -4.76 -3.99
N PHE A 59 -1.26 -5.34 -4.86
CA PHE A 59 -1.70 -5.95 -6.12
C PHE A 59 -1.91 -7.46 -5.95
N ASP A 60 -2.93 -8.02 -6.61
CA ASP A 60 -2.86 -9.44 -6.97
C ASP A 60 -1.82 -9.66 -8.08
N ALA A 61 -1.35 -10.89 -8.23
CA ALA A 61 -0.23 -11.21 -9.12
C ALA A 61 -0.52 -10.85 -10.58
N ASP A 62 -1.71 -11.21 -11.08
CA ASP A 62 -2.08 -10.96 -12.48
C ASP A 62 -2.24 -9.46 -12.74
N LEU A 63 -2.80 -8.71 -11.79
CA LEU A 63 -2.95 -7.27 -11.89
C LEU A 63 -1.60 -6.53 -11.85
N LEU A 64 -0.66 -7.01 -11.03
CA LEU A 64 0.70 -6.46 -10.99
C LEU A 64 1.39 -6.65 -12.34
N ASP A 65 1.25 -7.83 -12.95
CA ASP A 65 1.86 -8.12 -14.25
C ASP A 65 1.31 -7.18 -15.32
N VAL A 66 -0.02 -7.05 -15.39
CA VAL A 66 -0.70 -6.13 -16.33
C VAL A 66 -0.30 -4.67 -16.06
N PHE A 67 -0.16 -4.25 -14.81
CA PHE A 67 0.27 -2.90 -14.47
C PHE A 67 1.71 -2.64 -14.94
N CYS A 68 2.63 -3.59 -14.70
CA CYS A 68 4.02 -3.47 -15.10
C CYS A 68 4.17 -3.42 -16.62
N GLU A 69 3.44 -4.25 -17.34
CA GLU A 69 3.45 -4.26 -18.82
C GLU A 69 2.86 -2.97 -19.40
N LEU A 70 1.68 -2.54 -18.92
CA LEU A 70 0.93 -1.46 -19.56
C LEU A 70 1.34 -0.06 -19.11
N GLN A 71 1.71 0.12 -17.84
CA GLN A 71 2.01 1.44 -17.27
C GLN A 71 3.52 1.68 -17.15
N LEU A 72 4.29 0.67 -16.76
CA LEU A 72 5.72 0.83 -16.49
C LEU A 72 6.60 0.44 -17.69
N SER A 73 6.09 -0.43 -18.59
CA SER A 73 6.90 -1.08 -19.62
C SER A 73 8.13 -1.80 -19.04
N VAL A 74 7.98 -2.44 -17.89
CA VAL A 74 9.04 -3.16 -17.16
C VAL A 74 8.59 -4.56 -16.81
N ASP A 75 9.52 -5.51 -16.79
CA ASP A 75 9.26 -6.88 -16.35
C ASP A 75 8.85 -6.89 -14.85
N PRO A 76 7.78 -7.61 -14.45
CA PRO A 76 7.32 -7.71 -13.06
C PRO A 76 8.38 -8.24 -12.07
N ALA A 77 9.42 -8.93 -12.53
CA ALA A 77 10.55 -9.35 -11.72
C ALA A 77 11.53 -8.20 -11.40
N ASN A 78 11.51 -7.14 -12.21
CA ASN A 78 12.39 -5.97 -12.07
C ASN A 78 11.68 -4.76 -11.46
N VAL A 79 10.36 -4.80 -11.25
CA VAL A 79 9.64 -3.68 -10.63
C VAL A 79 10.09 -3.50 -9.17
N THR A 80 10.40 -2.26 -8.82
CA THR A 80 10.78 -1.87 -7.46
C THR A 80 9.68 -1.04 -6.82
N GLU A 81 9.68 -0.98 -5.48
CA GLU A 81 8.73 -0.17 -4.72
C GLU A 81 8.75 1.30 -5.16
N GLY A 82 9.93 1.86 -5.44
CA GLY A 82 10.07 3.24 -5.92
C GLY A 82 9.32 3.50 -7.22
N MET A 83 9.36 2.55 -8.17
CA MET A 83 8.63 2.67 -9.44
C MET A 83 7.11 2.62 -9.23
N LEU A 84 6.65 1.81 -8.28
CA LEU A 84 5.24 1.74 -7.92
C LEU A 84 4.78 3.04 -7.24
N ILE A 85 5.58 3.63 -6.36
CA ILE A 85 5.29 4.92 -5.73
C ILE A 85 5.07 6.00 -6.79
N GLU A 86 5.99 6.14 -7.75
CA GLU A 86 5.92 7.17 -8.79
C GLU A 86 4.68 7.05 -9.69
N ASN A 87 4.18 5.83 -9.89
CA ASN A 87 3.09 5.54 -10.84
C ASN A 87 1.73 5.31 -10.16
N THR A 88 1.68 5.40 -8.83
CA THR A 88 0.43 5.30 -8.04
C THR A 88 0.18 6.53 -7.15
N SER A 89 1.04 7.57 -7.22
CA SER A 89 0.96 8.79 -6.40
C SER A 89 0.17 9.95 -7.01
#